data_AF-A0A973ANX7-F1
#
_entry.id   AF-A0A973ANX7-F1
#
_cell.length_a   1.000
_cell.length_b   1.000
_cell.length_c   1.000
_cell.angle_alpha   90.00
_cell.angle_beta   90.00
_cell.angle_gamma   90.00
#
_symmetry.space_group_name_H-M   'P 1'
#
loop_
_entity.id
_entity.type
_entity.pdbx_description
1 polymer ?
#
loop_
_entity_poly.entity_id
_entity_poly.type
_entity_poly.pdbx_seq_one_letter_code
_entity_poly.pdbx_strand_id
1 'polypeptide(L)'
;MMVTPHPFGGLLMTFEDVTARLSLERSYNTLSAVQQATLDNLYDGVAVFGGDGRLKLSNPTFRAQWGVPEFDGADEPHATDVLDVMRPRFPGGNTAGWAETKADWIARLGNRRPRAGRLEQVDGQVLDYGMVPLPDGAMLVNFRDVTDTLAVQRALQERTEALEMADRLKSEFLANVSYELRTPLNAIIGFSETMSGQFFGPLGSERYVEYASDIK
;
A
#
# COMPACT_ATOMS: atom_id res chain seq x y z
N MET A 1 9.93 -55.78 -0.20
CA MET A 1 9.97 -57.22 -0.50
C MET A 1 11.13 -57.81 0.28
N MET A 2 10.84 -58.60 1.30
CA MET A 2 11.86 -59.34 2.03
C MET A 2 11.68 -60.82 1.69
N VAL A 3 12.76 -61.49 1.31
CA VAL A 3 12.74 -62.91 0.96
C VAL A 3 13.61 -63.66 1.94
N THR A 4 13.01 -64.53 2.74
CA THR A 4 13.71 -65.36 3.72
C THR A 4 13.52 -66.85 3.40
N PRO A 5 14.59 -67.66 3.41
CA PRO A 5 14.48 -69.10 3.18
C PRO A 5 13.76 -69.77 4.36
N HIS A 6 12.75 -70.59 4.06
CA HIS A 6 11.96 -71.30 5.05
C HIS A 6 12.61 -72.64 5.43
N PRO A 7 12.68 -73.02 6.72
CA PRO A 7 13.41 -74.20 7.19
C PRO A 7 12.91 -75.56 6.63
N PHE A 8 11.72 -75.61 6.02
CA PHE A 8 11.17 -76.81 5.39
C PHE A 8 11.28 -76.86 3.86
N GLY A 9 12.09 -75.97 3.26
CA GLY A 9 12.26 -75.88 1.80
C GLY A 9 11.16 -75.03 1.17
N GLY A 10 11.48 -73.78 0.86
CA GLY A 10 10.60 -72.80 0.24
C GLY A 10 11.10 -71.37 0.46
N LEU A 11 10.67 -70.43 -0.37
CA LEU A 11 10.95 -69.01 -0.19
C LEU A 11 9.72 -68.34 0.41
N LEU A 12 9.87 -67.76 1.60
CA LEU A 12 8.85 -66.86 2.15
C LEU A 12 9.11 -65.47 1.57
N MET A 13 8.18 -64.96 0.77
CA MET A 13 8.21 -63.58 0.28
C MET A 13 7.16 -62.77 1.04
N THR A 14 7.58 -61.73 1.75
CA THR A 14 6.65 -60.76 2.34
C THR A 14 6.59 -59.50 1.47
N PHE A 15 5.37 -59.09 1.16
CA PHE A 15 5.05 -57.82 0.52
C PHE A 15 4.37 -56.94 1.56
N GLU A 16 4.95 -55.77 1.81
CA GLU A 16 4.33 -54.75 2.65
C GLU A 16 3.63 -53.76 1.73
N ASP A 17 2.33 -53.53 1.96
CA ASP A 17 1.58 -52.51 1.24
C ASP A 17 1.97 -51.12 1.75
N VAL A 18 2.79 -50.43 0.98
CA VAL A 18 3.26 -49.06 1.27
C VAL A 18 2.43 -47.99 0.56
N THR A 19 1.33 -48.35 -0.11
CA THR A 19 0.54 -47.42 -0.94
C THR A 19 0.05 -46.22 -0.13
N ALA A 20 -0.48 -46.45 1.08
CA ALA A 20 -0.94 -45.38 1.97
C ALA A 20 0.21 -44.43 2.38
N ARG A 21 1.36 -44.98 2.79
CA ARG A 21 2.54 -44.20 3.18
C ARG A 21 3.08 -43.37 2.01
N LEU A 22 3.21 -43.97 0.83
CA LEU A 22 3.67 -43.28 -0.38
C LEU A 22 2.67 -42.20 -0.83
N SER A 23 1.36 -42.43 -0.69
CA SER A 23 0.33 -41.43 -1.03
C SER A 23 0.34 -40.22 -0.08
N LEU A 24 0.61 -40.46 1.22
CA LEU A 24 0.75 -39.41 2.22
C LEU A 24 2.03 -38.60 2.00
N GLU A 25 3.16 -39.26 1.77
CA GLU A 25 4.45 -38.61 1.49
C GLU A 25 4.39 -37.74 0.23
N ARG A 26 3.75 -38.24 -0.84
CA ARG A 26 3.53 -37.45 -2.07
C ARG A 26 2.61 -36.25 -1.82
N SER A 27 1.53 -36.43 -1.08
CA SER A 27 0.61 -35.34 -0.73
C SER A 27 1.31 -34.27 0.10
N TYR A 28 2.12 -34.67 1.09
CA TYR A 28 2.92 -33.77 1.91
C TYR A 28 3.93 -32.98 1.06
N ASN A 29 4.72 -33.68 0.23
CA ASN A 29 5.70 -33.03 -0.64
C ASN A 29 5.05 -32.06 -1.62
N THR A 30 3.87 -32.41 -2.16
CA THR A 30 3.11 -31.52 -3.05
C THR A 30 2.63 -30.27 -2.30
N LEU A 31 2.10 -30.44 -1.09
CA LEU A 31 1.65 -29.31 -0.27
C LEU A 31 2.81 -28.36 0.07
N SER A 32 3.95 -28.91 0.52
CA SER A 32 5.15 -28.11 0.78
C SER A 32 5.63 -27.38 -0.47
N ALA A 33 5.66 -28.05 -1.63
CA ALA A 33 6.07 -27.42 -2.88
C ALA A 33 5.13 -26.29 -3.30
N VAL A 34 3.81 -26.48 -3.19
CA VAL A 34 2.81 -25.44 -3.49
C VAL A 34 2.94 -24.27 -2.52
N GLN A 35 3.11 -24.55 -1.22
CA GLN A 35 3.29 -23.51 -0.20
C GLN A 35 4.54 -22.68 -0.48
N GLN A 36 5.66 -23.33 -0.78
CA GLN A 36 6.92 -22.67 -1.12
C GLN A 36 6.79 -21.84 -2.40
N ALA A 37 6.23 -22.42 -3.47
CA ALA A 37 5.99 -21.68 -4.71
C ALA A 37 5.06 -20.47 -4.51
N THR A 38 4.06 -20.58 -3.64
CA THR A 38 3.18 -19.46 -3.30
C THR A 38 3.99 -18.34 -2.67
N LEU A 39 4.76 -18.65 -1.62
CA LEU A 39 5.57 -17.67 -0.90
C LEU A 39 6.65 -17.04 -1.79
N ASP A 40 7.27 -17.83 -2.67
CA ASP A 40 8.32 -17.38 -3.59
C ASP A 40 7.81 -16.42 -4.68
N ASN A 41 6.53 -16.53 -5.04
CA ASN A 41 5.89 -15.64 -6.02
C ASN A 41 5.07 -14.51 -5.37
N LEU A 42 5.08 -14.36 -4.05
CA LEU A 42 4.46 -13.22 -3.39
C LEU A 42 5.27 -11.94 -3.68
N TYR A 43 4.55 -10.90 -4.09
CA TYR A 43 5.09 -9.54 -4.19
C TYR A 43 5.42 -8.92 -2.82
N ASP A 44 4.90 -9.50 -1.74
CA ASP A 44 5.26 -9.10 -0.39
C ASP A 44 6.50 -9.86 0.06
N GLY A 45 7.44 -9.17 0.71
CA GLY A 45 8.51 -9.82 1.44
C GLY A 45 7.96 -10.51 2.67
N VAL A 46 8.12 -11.82 2.78
CA VAL A 46 7.64 -12.63 3.91
C VAL A 46 8.82 -13.31 4.60
N ALA A 47 8.83 -13.23 5.94
CA ALA A 47 9.72 -13.97 6.81
C ALA A 47 8.93 -14.60 7.97
N VAL A 48 9.39 -15.76 8.46
CA VAL A 48 8.81 -16.43 9.63
C VAL A 48 9.90 -16.67 10.65
N PHE A 49 9.68 -16.17 11.86
CA PHE A 49 10.55 -16.39 13.01
C PHE A 49 9.90 -17.39 13.96
N GLY A 50 10.60 -18.45 14.35
CA GLY A 50 10.12 -19.41 15.35
C GLY A 50 9.96 -18.78 16.73
N GLY A 51 9.32 -19.50 17.65
CA GLY A 51 9.20 -19.07 19.05
C GLY A 51 10.55 -18.97 19.79
N ASP A 52 11.60 -19.55 19.22
CA ASP A 52 13.01 -19.44 19.62
C ASP A 52 13.71 -18.18 19.07
N GLY A 53 12.98 -17.34 18.31
CA GLY A 53 13.52 -16.14 17.68
C GLY A 53 14.37 -16.40 16.45
N ARG A 54 14.41 -17.63 15.93
CA ARG A 54 15.21 -17.99 14.74
C ARG A 54 14.41 -17.89 13.46
N LEU A 55 15.05 -17.45 12.38
CA LEU A 55 14.43 -17.34 11.06
C LEU A 55 14.24 -18.75 10.46
N LYS A 56 12.98 -19.17 10.34
CA LYS A 56 12.58 -20.47 9.78
C LYS A 56 12.32 -20.40 8.27
N LEU A 57 11.88 -19.24 7.80
CA LEU A 57 11.57 -19.02 6.39
C LEU A 57 11.83 -17.56 6.02
N SER A 58 12.39 -17.33 4.84
CA SER A 58 12.36 -16.05 4.15
C SER A 58 12.09 -16.27 2.68
N ASN A 59 11.18 -15.52 2.07
CA ASN A 59 10.97 -15.59 0.63
C ASN A 59 11.99 -14.71 -0.13
N PRO A 60 12.17 -14.90 -1.45
CA PRO A 60 13.11 -14.13 -2.26
C PRO A 60 12.85 -12.62 -2.20
N THR A 61 11.59 -12.20 -2.15
CA THR A 61 11.21 -10.78 -2.06
C THR A 61 11.72 -10.14 -0.77
N PHE A 62 11.56 -10.80 0.38
CA PHE A 62 12.10 -10.33 1.66
C PHE A 62 13.62 -10.23 1.61
N ARG A 63 14.28 -11.26 1.08
CA ARG A 63 15.74 -11.30 0.93
C ARG A 63 16.25 -10.16 0.07
N ALA A 64 15.63 -9.91 -1.08
CA ALA A 64 15.99 -8.82 -1.99
C ALA A 64 15.77 -7.44 -1.36
N GLN A 65 14.61 -7.23 -0.73
CA GLN A 65 14.22 -5.96 -0.12
C GLN A 65 15.14 -5.55 1.04
N TRP A 66 15.64 -6.52 1.79
CA TRP A 66 16.45 -6.27 2.98
C TRP A 66 17.93 -6.60 2.83
N GLY A 67 18.33 -7.27 1.75
CA GLY A 67 19.70 -7.76 1.54
C GLY A 67 20.06 -8.95 2.42
N VAL A 68 19.06 -9.71 2.89
CA VAL A 68 19.27 -10.90 3.72
C VAL A 68 19.72 -12.06 2.83
N PRO A 69 20.86 -12.72 3.11
CA PRO A 69 21.31 -13.84 2.31
C PRO A 69 20.35 -15.02 2.42
N GLU A 70 20.37 -15.89 1.42
CA GLU A 70 19.71 -17.19 1.53
C GLU A 70 20.45 -18.06 2.55
N PHE A 71 19.70 -18.71 3.42
CA PHE A 71 20.23 -19.67 4.38
C PHE A 71 19.71 -21.05 4.03
N ASP A 72 20.53 -22.07 4.22
CA ASP A 72 20.26 -23.47 3.85
C ASP A 72 19.28 -24.19 4.80
N GLY A 73 18.59 -23.44 5.67
CA GLY A 73 17.70 -23.97 6.70
C GLY A 73 18.41 -24.65 7.87
N ALA A 74 19.72 -24.94 7.80
CA ALA A 74 20.46 -25.56 8.89
C ALA A 74 21.03 -24.52 9.88
N ASP A 75 21.39 -23.34 9.39
CA ASP A 75 21.98 -22.27 10.20
C ASP A 75 20.92 -21.43 10.96
N GLU A 76 19.67 -21.41 10.48
CA GLU A 76 18.48 -20.67 11.00
C GLU A 76 18.85 -19.43 11.85
N PRO A 77 19.31 -18.33 11.23
CA PRO A 77 19.92 -17.23 11.95
C PRO A 77 18.98 -16.61 12.99
N HIS A 78 19.53 -16.14 14.12
CA HIS A 78 18.72 -15.50 15.15
C HIS A 78 18.22 -14.14 14.64
N ALA A 79 17.03 -13.70 15.06
CA ALA A 79 16.45 -12.42 14.65
C ALA A 79 17.38 -11.22 14.89
N THR A 80 18.21 -11.29 15.92
CA THR A 80 19.28 -10.31 16.22
C THR A 80 20.25 -10.14 15.05
N ASP A 81 20.69 -11.24 14.44
CA ASP A 81 21.67 -11.25 13.36
C ASP A 81 21.01 -10.81 12.05
N VAL A 82 19.77 -11.28 11.81
CA VAL A 82 18.96 -10.86 10.66
C VAL A 82 18.74 -9.35 10.68
N LEU A 83 18.39 -8.77 11.83
CA LEU A 83 18.22 -7.33 11.98
C LEU A 83 19.53 -6.56 11.73
N ASP A 84 20.69 -7.09 12.11
CA ASP A 84 21.98 -6.45 11.81
C ASP A 84 22.28 -6.44 10.31
N VAL A 85 21.88 -7.48 9.58
CA VAL A 85 21.96 -7.49 8.10
C VAL A 85 21.01 -6.46 7.50
N MET A 86 19.81 -6.30 8.07
CA MET A 86 18.81 -5.30 7.64
C MET A 86 19.23 -3.86 7.94
N ARG A 87 20.13 -3.65 8.92
CA ARG A 87 20.52 -2.34 9.47
C ARG A 87 20.79 -1.26 8.41
N PRO A 88 21.53 -1.49 7.31
CA PRO A 88 21.83 -0.43 6.35
C PRO A 88 20.59 0.17 5.65
N ARG A 89 19.51 -0.61 5.56
CA ARG A 89 18.22 -0.19 4.97
C ARG A 89 17.18 0.17 6.01
N PHE A 90 17.40 -0.21 7.27
CA PHE A 90 16.43 -0.04 8.34
C PHE A 90 16.32 1.43 8.78
N PRO A 91 15.09 1.95 9.06
CA PRO A 91 14.92 3.30 9.57
C PRO A 91 15.77 3.54 10.82
N GLY A 92 16.63 4.55 10.78
CA GLY A 92 17.55 4.87 11.89
C GLY A 92 18.71 3.89 12.07
N GLY A 93 18.90 2.90 11.20
CA GLY A 93 19.97 1.90 11.32
C GLY A 93 21.39 2.47 11.25
N ASN A 94 21.57 3.60 10.56
CA ASN A 94 22.85 4.32 10.49
C ASN A 94 23.02 5.38 11.59
N THR A 95 22.14 5.41 12.59
CA THR A 95 22.19 6.36 13.71
C THR A 95 22.71 5.69 14.98
N ALA A 96 23.04 6.50 15.99
CA ALA A 96 23.42 6.01 17.31
C ALA A 96 22.28 5.23 18.01
N GLY A 97 21.02 5.44 17.62
CA GLY A 97 19.83 4.81 18.20
C GLY A 97 19.48 3.41 17.67
N TRP A 98 20.39 2.78 16.92
CA TRP A 98 20.15 1.43 16.38
C TRP A 98 19.94 0.40 17.49
N ALA A 99 20.67 0.51 18.62
CA ALA A 99 20.58 -0.46 19.71
C ALA A 99 19.17 -0.49 20.33
N GLU A 100 18.57 0.68 20.63
CA GLU A 100 17.20 0.73 21.16
C GLU A 100 16.18 0.27 20.12
N THR A 101 16.37 0.69 18.85
CA THR A 101 15.48 0.29 17.75
C THR A 101 15.47 -1.22 17.56
N LYS A 102 16.65 -1.85 17.56
CA LYS A 102 16.81 -3.29 17.47
C LYS A 102 16.16 -4.00 18.64
N ALA A 103 16.38 -3.53 19.87
CA ALA A 103 15.79 -4.11 21.07
C ALA A 103 14.25 -4.06 21.05
N ASP A 104 13.67 -2.93 20.61
CA ASP A 104 12.23 -2.79 20.44
C ASP A 104 11.69 -3.77 19.39
N TRP A 105 12.38 -3.95 18.25
CA TRP A 105 11.97 -4.93 17.24
C TRP A 105 12.06 -6.38 17.73
N ILE A 106 13.10 -6.75 18.46
CA ILE A 106 13.19 -8.07 19.10
C ILE A 106 12.05 -8.27 20.11
N ALA A 107 11.75 -7.27 20.93
CA ALA A 107 10.64 -7.34 21.87
C ALA A 107 9.27 -7.49 21.16
N ARG A 108 9.10 -6.86 19.99
CA ARG A 108 7.90 -7.02 19.15
C ARG A 108 7.75 -8.45 18.63
N LEU A 109 8.83 -9.07 18.16
CA LEU A 109 8.80 -10.48 17.73
C LEU A 109 8.41 -11.42 18.88
N GLY A 110 8.91 -11.15 20.09
CA GLY A 110 8.65 -11.99 21.27
C GLY A 110 7.26 -11.82 21.92
N ASN A 111 6.61 -10.66 21.77
CA ASN A 111 5.36 -10.37 22.48
C ASN A 111 4.10 -11.05 21.89
N ARG A 112 4.22 -11.73 20.74
CA ARG A 112 3.17 -12.49 20.05
C ARG A 112 1.85 -11.72 19.85
N ARG A 113 1.91 -10.40 19.70
CA ARG A 113 0.73 -9.59 19.38
C ARG A 113 0.71 -9.20 17.91
N PRO A 114 -0.46 -9.30 17.24
CA PRO A 114 -0.61 -8.75 15.91
C PRO A 114 -0.24 -7.26 15.92
N ARG A 115 0.58 -6.86 14.95
CA ARG A 115 0.98 -5.47 14.80
C ARG A 115 1.13 -5.16 13.32
N ALA A 116 0.76 -3.96 12.94
CA ALA A 116 1.06 -3.44 11.62
C ALA A 116 1.54 -2.00 11.76
N GLY A 117 2.21 -1.53 10.73
CA GLY A 117 2.62 -0.15 10.63
C GLY A 117 3.30 0.13 9.32
N ARG A 118 3.86 1.32 9.25
CA ARG A 118 4.63 1.78 8.11
C ARG A 118 6.02 2.17 8.56
N LEU A 119 6.99 1.90 7.72
CA LEU A 119 8.37 2.34 7.91
C LEU A 119 8.89 2.91 6.59
N GLU A 120 9.84 3.83 6.71
CA GLU A 120 10.56 4.39 5.56
C GLU A 120 12.00 3.92 5.65
N GLN A 121 12.44 3.16 4.65
CA GLN A 121 13.81 2.71 4.54
C GLN A 121 14.76 3.89 4.32
N VAL A 122 16.06 3.66 4.54
CA VAL A 122 17.09 4.70 4.41
C VAL A 122 17.19 5.27 2.98
N ASP A 123 16.81 4.50 1.97
CA ASP A 123 16.80 4.90 0.57
C ASP A 123 15.51 5.62 0.13
N GLY A 124 14.56 5.82 1.04
CA GLY A 124 13.28 6.48 0.79
C GLY A 124 12.15 5.54 0.34
N GLN A 125 12.39 4.22 0.23
CA GLN A 125 11.30 3.27 0.00
C GLN A 125 10.37 3.23 1.22
N VAL A 126 9.06 3.24 0.96
CA VAL A 126 8.04 3.20 2.01
C VAL A 126 7.44 1.81 2.06
N LEU A 127 7.61 1.14 3.22
CA LEU A 127 7.14 -0.22 3.43
C LEU A 127 6.02 -0.25 4.47
N ASP A 128 4.90 -0.85 4.10
CA ASP A 128 3.92 -1.32 5.07
C ASP A 128 4.39 -2.68 5.61
N TYR A 129 4.36 -2.85 6.92
CA TYR A 129 4.73 -4.10 7.57
C TYR A 129 3.58 -4.64 8.41
N GLY A 130 3.51 -5.96 8.50
CA GLY A 130 2.62 -6.69 9.38
C GLY A 130 3.39 -7.76 10.15
N MET A 131 2.95 -8.01 11.38
CA MET A 131 3.41 -9.07 12.27
C MET A 131 2.18 -9.85 12.71
N VAL A 132 2.17 -11.15 12.44
CA VAL A 132 1.04 -12.02 12.75
C VAL A 132 1.55 -13.25 13.49
N PRO A 133 1.13 -13.48 14.74
CA PRO A 133 1.48 -14.70 15.46
C PRO A 133 0.79 -15.90 14.80
N LEU A 134 1.55 -16.97 14.58
CA LEU A 134 1.07 -18.23 14.04
C LEU A 134 0.67 -19.20 15.17
N PRO A 135 -0.19 -20.21 14.89
CA PRO A 135 -0.69 -21.14 15.91
C PRO A 135 0.40 -21.96 16.62
N ASP A 136 1.47 -22.29 15.90
CA ASP A 136 2.65 -23.03 16.39
C ASP A 136 3.58 -22.18 17.28
N GLY A 137 3.31 -20.89 17.39
CA GLY A 137 4.12 -19.94 18.15
C GLY A 137 5.23 -19.26 17.38
N ALA A 138 5.32 -19.49 16.08
CA ALA A 138 6.09 -18.63 15.21
C ALA A 138 5.42 -17.26 15.02
N MET A 139 6.18 -16.30 14.53
CA MET A 139 5.74 -14.97 14.13
C MET A 139 6.01 -14.82 12.63
N LEU A 140 4.95 -14.59 11.85
CA LEU A 140 5.07 -14.18 10.46
C LEU A 140 5.27 -12.66 10.42
N VAL A 141 6.24 -12.21 9.65
CA VAL A 141 6.45 -10.81 9.33
C VAL A 141 6.35 -10.64 7.83
N ASN A 142 5.52 -9.70 7.38
CA ASN A 142 5.46 -9.33 5.98
C ASN A 142 5.79 -7.85 5.79
N PHE A 143 6.34 -7.53 4.62
CA PHE A 143 6.69 -6.20 4.17
C PHE A 143 6.17 -6.02 2.74
N ARG A 144 5.44 -4.93 2.51
CA ARG A 144 4.91 -4.55 1.20
C ARG A 144 5.43 -3.17 0.84
N ASP A 145 6.04 -3.05 -0.33
CA ASP A 145 6.39 -1.75 -0.88
C ASP A 145 5.12 -1.02 -1.32
N VAL A 146 4.92 0.16 -0.76
CA VAL A 146 3.77 1.05 -1.05
C VAL A 146 4.24 2.41 -1.58
N THR A 147 5.51 2.54 -1.96
CA THR A 147 6.11 3.80 -2.43
C THR A 147 5.34 4.39 -3.60
N ASP A 148 5.17 3.60 -4.67
CA ASP A 148 4.44 4.03 -5.87
C ASP A 148 2.97 4.31 -5.58
N THR A 149 2.36 3.47 -4.75
CA THR A 149 0.95 3.63 -4.35
C THR A 149 0.74 4.96 -3.63
N LEU A 150 1.64 5.31 -2.71
CA LEU A 150 1.58 6.57 -1.97
C LEU A 150 1.91 7.78 -2.85
N ALA A 151 2.85 7.65 -3.79
CA ALA A 151 3.17 8.70 -4.75
C ALA A 151 1.95 9.05 -5.61
N VAL A 152 1.27 8.03 -6.15
CA VAL A 152 0.03 8.20 -6.92
C VAL A 152 -1.08 8.82 -6.06
N GLN A 153 -1.28 8.33 -4.83
CA GLN A 153 -2.29 8.90 -3.92
C GLN A 153 -2.04 10.38 -3.62
N ARG A 154 -0.79 10.77 -3.37
CA ARG A 154 -0.43 12.18 -3.13
C ARG A 154 -0.69 13.05 -4.36
N ALA A 155 -0.26 12.60 -5.54
CA ALA A 155 -0.49 13.34 -6.78
C ALA A 155 -1.98 13.53 -7.10
N LEU A 156 -2.82 12.53 -6.81
CA LEU A 156 -4.27 12.63 -6.95
C LEU A 156 -4.89 13.62 -5.96
N GLN A 157 -4.42 13.60 -4.71
CA GLN A 157 -4.87 14.52 -3.67
C GLN A 157 -4.54 15.98 -4.04
N GLU A 158 -3.29 16.26 -4.40
CA GLU A 158 -2.85 17.60 -4.82
C GLU A 158 -3.65 18.11 -6.03
N ARG A 159 -3.90 17.25 -7.02
CA ARG A 159 -4.73 17.60 -8.18
C ARG A 159 -6.16 17.93 -7.79
N THR A 160 -6.74 17.19 -6.85
CA THR A 160 -8.11 17.43 -6.37
C THR A 160 -8.19 18.78 -5.66
N GLU A 161 -7.25 19.06 -4.76
CA GLU A 161 -7.19 20.34 -4.04
C GLU A 161 -7.01 21.53 -4.99
N ALA A 162 -6.16 21.39 -6.02
CA ALA A 162 -5.98 22.42 -7.04
C ALA A 162 -7.25 22.68 -7.85
N LEU A 163 -8.00 21.63 -8.20
CA LEU A 163 -9.27 21.75 -8.93
C LEU A 163 -10.34 22.43 -8.06
N GLU A 164 -10.44 22.06 -6.78
CA GLU A 164 -11.39 22.68 -5.86
C GLU A 164 -11.09 24.17 -5.64
N MET A 165 -9.81 24.54 -5.52
CA MET A 165 -9.41 25.94 -5.44
C MET A 165 -9.76 26.70 -6.72
N ALA A 166 -9.50 26.14 -7.90
CA ALA A 166 -9.82 26.77 -9.17
C ALA A 166 -11.34 26.96 -9.34
N ASP A 167 -12.15 25.97 -8.94
CA ASP A 167 -13.60 26.06 -9.02
C ASP A 167 -14.18 27.11 -8.07
N ARG A 168 -13.63 27.20 -6.84
CA ARG A 168 -13.98 28.25 -5.88
C ARG A 168 -13.65 29.64 -6.42
N LEU A 169 -12.43 29.85 -6.91
CA LEU A 169 -12.01 31.14 -7.47
C LEU A 169 -12.88 31.53 -8.68
N LYS A 170 -13.21 30.57 -9.55
CA LYS A 170 -14.10 30.79 -10.68
C LYS A 170 -15.49 31.21 -10.23
N SER A 171 -16.05 30.52 -9.23
CA SER A 171 -17.38 30.81 -8.69
C SER A 171 -17.43 32.20 -8.04
N GLU A 172 -16.41 32.54 -7.24
CA GLU A 172 -16.28 33.85 -6.61
C GLU A 172 -16.11 34.97 -7.64
N PHE A 173 -15.27 34.76 -8.66
CA PHE A 173 -15.11 35.70 -9.76
C PHE A 173 -16.43 35.95 -10.50
N LEU A 174 -17.16 34.88 -10.86
CA LEU A 174 -18.45 35.01 -11.55
C LEU A 174 -19.49 35.72 -10.69
N ALA A 175 -19.54 35.45 -9.39
CA ALA A 175 -20.45 36.11 -8.46
C ALA A 175 -20.14 37.61 -8.33
N ASN A 176 -18.87 37.97 -8.13
CA ASN A 176 -18.43 39.35 -8.00
C ASN A 176 -18.67 40.14 -9.28
N VAL A 177 -18.25 39.62 -10.44
CA VAL A 177 -18.48 40.28 -11.74
C VAL A 177 -19.98 40.46 -12.01
N SER A 178 -20.80 39.45 -11.70
CA SER A 178 -22.26 39.56 -11.87
C SER A 178 -22.85 40.67 -10.98
N TYR A 179 -22.37 40.80 -9.74
CA TYR A 179 -22.82 41.84 -8.83
C TYR A 179 -22.40 43.24 -9.30
N GLU A 180 -21.13 43.39 -9.70
CA GLU A 180 -20.59 44.67 -10.18
C GLU A 180 -21.22 45.12 -11.49
N LEU A 181 -21.57 44.19 -12.40
CA LEU A 181 -22.22 44.53 -13.67
C LEU A 181 -23.72 44.86 -13.51
N ARG A 182 -24.41 44.31 -12.51
CA ARG A 182 -25.84 44.56 -12.28
C ARG A 182 -26.12 46.05 -12.01
N THR A 183 -25.27 46.71 -11.24
CA THR A 183 -25.45 48.12 -10.87
C THR A 183 -25.41 49.08 -12.06
N PRO A 184 -24.35 49.12 -12.90
CA PRO A 184 -24.29 49.98 -14.08
C PRO A 184 -25.33 49.58 -15.13
N LEU A 185 -25.61 48.28 -15.29
CA LEU A 185 -26.65 47.82 -16.23
C LEU A 185 -28.04 48.34 -15.81
N ASN A 186 -28.38 48.23 -14.53
CA ASN A 186 -29.63 48.78 -14.00
C ASN A 186 -29.72 50.30 -14.18
N ALA A 187 -28.59 51.02 -14.03
CA ALA A 187 -28.55 52.46 -14.28
C ALA A 187 -28.80 52.78 -15.76
N ILE A 188 -28.17 52.06 -16.69
CA ILE A 188 -28.38 52.23 -18.14
C ILE A 188 -29.84 51.94 -18.51
N ILE A 189 -30.42 50.84 -18.00
CA ILE A 189 -31.83 50.49 -18.22
C ILE A 189 -32.74 51.60 -17.70
N GLY A 190 -32.54 52.08 -16.47
CA GLY A 190 -33.35 53.15 -15.89
C GLY A 190 -33.27 54.48 -16.66
N PHE A 191 -32.08 54.85 -17.16
CA PHE A 191 -31.94 56.00 -18.05
C PHE A 191 -32.65 55.77 -19.38
N SER A 192 -32.55 54.57 -19.95
CA SER A 192 -33.21 54.19 -21.19
C SER A 192 -34.74 54.27 -21.09
N GLU A 193 -35.31 53.78 -19.99
CA GLU A 193 -36.74 53.88 -19.70
C GLU A 193 -37.20 55.33 -19.55
N THR A 194 -36.40 56.14 -18.87
CA THR A 194 -36.69 57.57 -18.68
C THR A 194 -36.68 58.32 -20.02
N MET A 195 -35.71 58.02 -20.88
CA MET A 195 -35.61 58.59 -22.24
C MET A 195 -36.77 58.13 -23.14
N SER A 196 -37.11 56.84 -23.12
CA SER A 196 -38.25 56.30 -23.88
C SER A 196 -39.58 56.92 -23.47
N GLY A 197 -39.79 57.11 -22.15
CA GLY A 197 -41.00 57.72 -21.61
C GLY A 197 -41.09 59.24 -21.78
N GLN A 198 -40.02 59.90 -22.24
CA GLN A 198 -39.95 61.35 -22.48
C GLN A 198 -40.39 62.19 -21.25
N PHE A 199 -40.11 61.72 -20.03
CA PHE A 199 -40.60 62.32 -18.79
C PHE A 199 -40.16 63.77 -18.55
N PHE A 200 -39.07 64.21 -19.21
CA PHE A 200 -38.54 65.58 -19.14
C PHE A 200 -38.81 66.42 -20.40
N GLY A 201 -39.66 65.93 -21.31
CA GLY A 201 -39.99 66.58 -22.58
C GLY A 201 -39.50 65.81 -23.82
N PRO A 202 -39.92 66.23 -25.03
CA PRO A 202 -39.59 65.53 -26.26
C PRO A 202 -38.10 65.61 -26.62
N LEU A 203 -37.51 64.48 -27.02
CA LEU A 203 -36.07 64.33 -27.34
C LEU A 203 -35.67 64.93 -28.70
N GLY A 204 -36.56 65.66 -29.37
CA GLY A 204 -36.33 66.31 -30.67
C GLY A 204 -36.35 65.38 -31.88
N SER A 205 -35.83 64.15 -31.78
CA SER A 205 -35.83 63.14 -32.85
C SER A 205 -36.39 61.80 -32.36
N GLU A 206 -37.30 61.20 -33.12
CA GLU A 206 -37.91 59.89 -32.80
C GLU A 206 -36.87 58.76 -32.68
N ARG A 207 -35.73 58.85 -33.38
CA ARG A 207 -34.66 57.84 -33.32
C ARG A 207 -34.07 57.66 -31.92
N TYR A 208 -34.07 58.71 -31.08
CA TYR A 208 -33.57 58.59 -29.71
C TYR A 208 -34.50 57.74 -28.83
N VAL A 209 -35.80 57.79 -29.09
CA VAL A 209 -36.78 56.93 -28.42
C VAL A 209 -36.60 55.48 -28.88
N GLU A 210 -36.38 55.27 -30.18
CA GLU A 210 -36.13 53.97 -30.78
C GLU A 210 -34.87 53.28 -30.20
N TYR A 211 -33.74 53.98 -30.13
CA TYR A 211 -32.52 53.44 -29.51
C TYR A 211 -32.69 53.14 -28.02
N ALA A 212 -33.46 53.94 -27.29
CA ALA A 212 -33.72 53.71 -25.89
C ALA A 212 -34.65 52.50 -25.67
N SER A 213 -35.50 52.15 -26.63
CA SER A 213 -36.28 50.91 -26.59
C SER A 213 -35.45 49.66 -26.89
N ASP A 214 -34.36 49.77 -27.65
CA ASP A 214 -33.51 48.64 -28.04
C ASP A 214 -32.59 48.11 -26.90
N ILE A 215 -32.39 48.89 -25.83
CA ILE A 215 -31.55 48.52 -24.68
C ILE A 215 -32.26 47.52 -23.73
N LYS A 216 -33.56 47.27 -23.95
CA LYS A 216 -34.41 46.46 -23.08
C LYS A 216 -34.36 44.95 -23.36
#